data_AF-A0A848URK2-F1
#
_entry.id   AF-A0A848URK2-F1
#
_cell.length_a   1.000
_cell.length_b   1.000
_cell.length_c   1.000
_cell.angle_alpha   90.00
_cell.angle_beta   90.00
_cell.angle_gamma   90.00
#
_symmetry.space_group_name_H-M   'P 1'
#
loop_
_entity.id
_entity.type
_entity.pdbx_description
1 polymer ?
#
loop_
_entity_poly.entity_id
_entity_poly.type
_entity_poly.pdbx_seq_one_letter_code
_entity_poly.pdbx_strand_id
1 'polypeptide(L)'
;QIKASNKNKGEALLIANDYRRFNYIPYAYRTKNYGKTWERIVDESDVQSYTLAIVEDLEEPNLMFLGTDDGLYISMNAGEKWTKWTEGFPTTSVKDLVIHPREHDLVIGTFGRAAWVLDDIRPLREMAKNASVMSSNIKLFDPPTAYQAAYQQPTGSRFGADAMYHGENRGGGARFAYLFNKKETPKDETKEDTESDAEMDSDKEEAKVSWDSLQLKLYDGDRLIRTLKTKAPKENGMHNWTWYMDEAGADRPSRRIRERSRESGGVRVKPGTYRAVLHYGDQMSETTITVKSDPRLDDSQKNIDEVYAASKQLEQMQQTAADAVKQLVESKTIAEDYKSELTKLDKDAYKEEIKASKAIVKQIDSLIDDYLGKVDKRQGITRNPEVTPLQRLGTASSYVRGSQNGLTSTETTLIEQAKTAMDNLLGKTNAFFNKDWNDYKNKMQSVKVDPFKKTETFSID
;
A
#
# COMPACT_ATOMS: atom_id res chain seq x y z
N GLN A 1 -27.21 32.78 8.18
CA GLN A 1 -27.69 31.43 7.81
C GLN A 1 -28.50 30.89 8.97
N ILE A 2 -29.57 30.11 8.74
CA ILE A 2 -30.24 29.34 9.80
C ILE A 2 -30.39 27.89 9.32
N LYS A 3 -30.09 26.92 10.18
CA LYS A 3 -30.27 25.48 9.90
C LYS A 3 -31.02 24.83 11.05
N ALA A 4 -32.12 24.16 10.76
CA ALA A 4 -32.79 23.31 11.75
C ALA A 4 -31.91 22.11 12.09
N SER A 5 -31.99 21.63 13.33
CA SER A 5 -31.30 20.40 13.70
C SER A 5 -31.87 19.21 12.93
N ASN A 6 -31.00 18.30 12.51
CA ASN A 6 -31.36 17.03 11.90
C ASN A 6 -31.71 15.96 12.96
N LYS A 7 -31.50 16.24 14.26
CA LYS A 7 -31.68 15.27 15.37
C LYS A 7 -32.89 15.60 16.22
N ASN A 8 -33.02 16.86 16.62
CA ASN A 8 -33.93 17.25 17.68
C ASN A 8 -34.95 18.28 17.19
N LYS A 9 -36.23 18.01 17.43
CA LYS A 9 -37.30 18.98 17.18
C LYS A 9 -37.13 20.19 18.10
N GLY A 10 -37.28 21.39 17.53
CA GLY A 10 -37.17 22.64 18.28
C GLY A 10 -35.74 23.14 18.45
N GLU A 11 -34.73 22.42 17.95
CA GLU A 11 -33.35 22.90 17.89
C GLU A 11 -33.01 23.50 16.51
N ALA A 12 -32.23 24.58 16.50
CA ALA A 12 -31.69 25.19 15.30
C ALA A 12 -30.39 25.95 15.58
N LEU A 13 -29.58 26.08 14.53
CA LEU A 13 -28.32 26.82 14.52
C LEU A 13 -28.47 28.08 13.67
N LEU A 14 -27.89 29.18 14.11
CA LEU A 14 -27.94 30.47 13.41
C LEU A 14 -26.55 31.08 13.32
N ILE A 15 -26.17 31.48 12.11
CA ILE A 15 -25.01 32.32 11.85
C ILE A 15 -25.45 33.75 11.61
N ALA A 16 -24.83 34.67 12.35
CA ALA A 16 -24.86 36.10 12.11
C ALA A 16 -23.44 36.61 11.78
N ASN A 17 -23.33 37.79 11.18
CA ASN A 17 -22.07 38.50 11.03
C ASN A 17 -22.35 40.00 10.86
N ASP A 18 -21.37 40.82 11.21
CA ASP A 18 -21.45 42.29 11.10
C ASP A 18 -20.17 42.88 10.48
N TYR A 19 -19.47 42.07 9.68
CA TYR A 19 -18.15 42.37 9.13
C TYR A 19 -18.14 43.64 8.26
N ARG A 20 -19.26 43.98 7.61
CA ARG A 20 -19.40 45.21 6.80
C ARG A 20 -19.37 46.50 7.63
N ARG A 21 -19.51 46.39 8.95
CA ARG A 21 -19.35 47.48 9.91
C ARG A 21 -18.05 47.34 10.71
N PHE A 22 -17.06 46.63 10.17
CA PHE A 22 -15.75 46.39 10.78
C PHE A 22 -15.81 45.59 12.09
N ASN A 23 -16.90 44.83 12.29
CA ASN A 23 -17.04 43.91 13.43
C ASN A 23 -16.79 42.47 12.96
N TYR A 24 -15.59 41.97 13.26
CA TYR A 24 -15.13 40.64 12.86
C TYR A 24 -15.35 39.56 13.95
N ILE A 25 -16.12 39.89 14.98
CA ILE A 25 -16.44 38.95 16.05
C ILE A 25 -17.24 37.76 15.46
N PRO A 26 -16.89 36.49 15.79
CA PRO A 26 -17.62 35.31 15.33
C PRO A 26 -19.00 35.23 15.99
N TYR A 27 -20.06 34.97 15.24
CA TYR A 27 -21.42 34.85 15.78
C TYR A 27 -22.16 33.62 15.25
N ALA A 28 -22.11 32.56 16.04
CA ALA A 28 -22.92 31.35 15.89
C ALA A 28 -23.76 31.14 17.15
N TYR A 29 -25.03 30.81 16.96
CA TYR A 29 -25.99 30.62 18.04
C TYR A 29 -26.73 29.29 17.89
N ARG A 30 -27.17 28.74 19.02
CA ARG A 30 -28.06 27.59 19.09
C ARG A 30 -29.34 27.95 19.86
N THR A 31 -30.48 27.49 19.36
CA THR A 31 -31.72 27.40 20.14
C THR A 31 -32.06 25.95 20.41
N LYS A 32 -32.71 25.69 21.55
CA LYS A 32 -33.26 24.36 21.90
C LYS A 32 -34.76 24.36 22.19
N ASN A 33 -35.43 25.48 21.90
CA ASN A 33 -36.81 25.72 22.33
C ASN A 33 -37.63 26.47 21.28
N TYR A 34 -37.51 26.05 20.03
CA TYR A 34 -38.23 26.62 18.87
C TYR A 34 -37.95 28.11 18.67
N GLY A 35 -36.72 28.55 18.94
CA GLY A 35 -36.27 29.92 18.73
C GLY A 35 -36.68 30.91 19.81
N LYS A 36 -37.24 30.46 20.93
CA LYS A 36 -37.60 31.33 22.06
C LYS A 36 -36.37 31.96 22.73
N THR A 37 -35.30 31.19 22.87
CA THR A 37 -33.99 31.69 23.35
C THR A 37 -32.86 31.18 22.46
N TRP A 38 -31.81 31.99 22.35
CA TRP A 38 -30.61 31.70 21.58
C TRP A 38 -29.38 31.88 22.46
N GLU A 39 -28.54 30.86 22.49
CA GLU A 39 -27.26 30.84 23.20
C GLU A 39 -26.13 30.93 22.19
N ARG A 40 -25.14 31.80 22.43
CA ARG A 40 -23.96 31.91 21.57
C ARG A 40 -23.02 30.74 21.86
N ILE A 41 -22.57 30.05 20.82
CA ILE A 41 -21.75 28.82 20.90
C ILE A 41 -20.35 29.00 20.29
N VAL A 42 -19.90 30.25 20.14
CA VAL A 42 -18.57 30.62 19.63
C VAL A 42 -18.14 31.92 20.29
N ASP A 43 -16.85 32.07 20.52
CA ASP A 43 -16.25 33.35 20.90
C ASP A 43 -14.85 33.51 20.28
N GLU A 44 -14.18 34.62 20.59
CA GLU A 44 -12.88 34.98 20.01
C GLU A 44 -11.70 34.22 20.65
N SER A 45 -11.95 33.38 21.66
CA SER A 45 -10.89 32.59 22.31
C SER A 45 -10.43 31.42 21.45
N ASP A 46 -11.32 30.82 20.65
CA ASP A 46 -11.04 29.63 19.85
C ASP A 46 -11.51 29.71 18.39
N VAL A 47 -12.31 30.71 18.01
CA VAL A 47 -12.68 31.01 16.62
C VAL A 47 -12.18 32.40 16.22
N GLN A 48 -11.40 32.46 15.14
CA GLN A 48 -10.98 33.73 14.55
C GLN A 48 -11.94 34.18 13.46
N SER A 49 -12.06 35.50 13.30
CA SER A 49 -12.87 36.14 12.26
C SER A 49 -14.37 35.83 12.34
N TYR A 50 -15.13 36.37 11.40
CA TYR A 50 -16.58 36.28 11.38
C TYR A 50 -17.06 34.96 10.75
N THR A 51 -18.16 34.46 11.29
CA THR A 51 -18.79 33.21 10.89
C THR A 51 -19.67 33.37 9.65
N LEU A 52 -19.68 32.36 8.79
CA LEU A 52 -20.34 32.36 7.50
C LEU A 52 -21.27 31.17 7.30
N ALA A 53 -20.85 29.97 7.72
CA ALA A 53 -21.62 28.74 7.58
C ALA A 53 -21.48 27.85 8.81
N ILE A 54 -22.49 27.04 9.11
CA ILE A 54 -22.42 26.01 10.14
C ILE A 54 -23.17 24.76 9.67
N VAL A 55 -22.72 23.58 10.07
CA VAL A 55 -23.46 22.34 9.89
C VAL A 55 -23.14 21.40 11.06
N GLU A 56 -24.18 20.78 11.63
CA GLU A 56 -24.01 19.67 12.56
C GLU A 56 -23.92 18.35 11.79
N ASP A 57 -23.17 17.39 12.32
CA ASP A 57 -23.06 16.09 11.69
C ASP A 57 -24.41 15.35 11.62
N LEU A 58 -24.58 14.55 10.57
CA LEU A 58 -25.81 13.81 10.32
C LEU A 58 -26.06 12.68 11.34
N GLU A 59 -25.02 12.20 12.03
CA GLU A 59 -25.09 11.03 12.90
C GLU A 59 -24.63 11.35 14.33
N GLU A 60 -23.45 11.94 14.52
CA GLU A 60 -22.82 12.20 15.82
C GLU A 60 -23.16 13.61 16.38
N PRO A 61 -23.98 13.76 17.44
CA PRO A 61 -24.45 15.06 17.93
C PRO A 61 -23.34 15.99 18.42
N ASN A 62 -22.19 15.43 18.80
CA ASN A 62 -21.07 16.23 19.27
C ASN A 62 -20.22 16.82 18.14
N LEU A 63 -20.32 16.28 16.92
CA LEU A 63 -19.52 16.73 15.79
C LEU A 63 -20.20 17.86 15.03
N MET A 64 -19.51 18.99 14.90
CA MET A 64 -19.99 20.15 14.15
C MET A 64 -18.86 20.79 13.35
N PHE A 65 -19.24 21.44 12.26
CA PHE A 65 -18.33 22.16 11.39
C PHE A 65 -18.78 23.61 11.23
N LEU A 66 -17.83 24.53 11.32
CA LEU A 66 -18.04 25.97 11.24
C LEU A 66 -17.14 26.55 10.15
N GLY A 67 -17.74 27.24 9.21
CA GLY A 67 -17.06 28.01 8.18
C GLY A 67 -16.96 29.47 8.57
N THR A 68 -15.75 30.01 8.54
CA THR A 68 -15.44 31.41 8.82
C THR A 68 -14.76 32.04 7.61
N ASP A 69 -14.46 33.33 7.69
CA ASP A 69 -13.71 34.00 6.63
C ASP A 69 -12.25 33.55 6.51
N ASP A 70 -11.68 33.01 7.59
CA ASP A 70 -10.28 32.59 7.67
C ASP A 70 -10.07 31.07 7.60
N GLY A 71 -11.13 30.26 7.57
CA GLY A 71 -11.02 28.82 7.33
C GLY A 71 -12.18 27.96 7.82
N LEU A 72 -11.87 26.67 7.99
CA LEU A 72 -12.75 25.66 8.54
C LEU A 72 -12.40 25.42 10.02
N TYR A 73 -13.41 25.34 10.87
CA TYR A 73 -13.31 24.98 12.27
C TYR A 73 -14.17 23.74 12.54
N ILE A 74 -13.71 22.90 13.47
CA ILE A 74 -14.38 21.67 13.88
C ILE A 74 -14.60 21.70 15.39
N SER A 75 -15.79 21.30 15.82
CA SER A 75 -16.09 21.02 17.22
C SER A 75 -16.40 19.54 17.40
N MET A 76 -15.83 18.94 18.44
CA MET A 76 -16.07 17.54 18.84
C MET A 76 -16.88 17.45 20.15
N ASN A 77 -17.40 18.57 20.64
CA ASN A 77 -18.16 18.70 21.89
C ASN A 77 -19.36 19.64 21.71
N ALA A 78 -20.07 19.47 20.60
CA ALA A 78 -21.31 20.17 20.29
C ALA A 78 -21.21 21.71 20.35
N GLY A 79 -20.08 22.29 19.96
CA GLY A 79 -19.86 23.74 19.91
C GLY A 79 -19.39 24.37 21.21
N GLU A 80 -19.01 23.59 22.23
CA GLU A 80 -18.38 24.13 23.45
C GLU A 80 -16.93 24.56 23.21
N LYS A 81 -16.24 23.90 22.26
CA LYS A 81 -14.89 24.23 21.82
C LYS A 81 -14.74 24.02 20.32
N TRP A 82 -14.04 24.93 19.67
CA TRP A 82 -13.71 24.90 18.24
C TRP A 82 -12.21 24.80 18.03
N THR A 83 -11.82 24.01 17.05
CA THR A 83 -10.42 23.85 16.62
C THR A 83 -10.34 24.13 15.14
N LYS A 84 -9.44 25.04 14.73
CA LYS A 84 -9.21 25.33 13.31
C LYS A 84 -8.60 24.11 12.62
N TRP A 85 -9.13 23.75 11.45
CA TRP A 85 -8.56 22.71 10.61
C TRP A 85 -7.45 23.31 9.72
N THR A 86 -6.22 22.88 9.95
CA THR A 86 -5.02 23.37 9.24
C THR A 86 -4.36 22.34 8.34
N GLU A 87 -4.81 21.08 8.39
CA GLU A 87 -4.21 19.98 7.65
C GLU A 87 -4.72 19.93 6.20
N GLY A 88 -3.88 20.41 5.27
CA GLY A 88 -4.16 20.38 3.84
C GLY A 88 -5.22 21.37 3.35
N PHE A 89 -5.87 22.11 4.26
CA PHE A 89 -6.87 23.11 3.91
C PHE A 89 -6.29 24.54 3.99
N PRO A 90 -6.40 25.36 2.93
CA PRO A 90 -5.82 26.69 2.91
C PRO A 90 -6.61 27.68 3.77
N THR A 91 -5.94 28.74 4.24
CA THR A 91 -6.61 29.92 4.79
C THR A 91 -7.45 30.59 3.70
N THR A 92 -8.75 30.30 3.71
CA THR A 92 -9.71 30.79 2.73
C THR A 92 -11.10 30.86 3.32
N SER A 93 -11.91 31.77 2.80
CA SER A 93 -13.28 31.99 3.28
C SER A 93 -14.16 30.78 2.96
N VAL A 94 -14.76 30.17 3.99
CA VAL A 94 -15.69 29.05 3.86
C VAL A 94 -17.10 29.61 3.82
N LYS A 95 -17.72 29.56 2.64
CA LYS A 95 -19.03 30.17 2.37
C LYS A 95 -20.19 29.22 2.60
N ASP A 96 -19.99 27.91 2.42
CA ASP A 96 -21.01 26.91 2.70
C ASP A 96 -20.41 25.53 3.01
N LEU A 97 -21.21 24.69 3.68
CA LEU A 97 -20.83 23.36 4.17
C LEU A 97 -22.00 22.38 4.00
N VAL A 98 -21.71 21.24 3.39
CA VAL A 98 -22.66 20.13 3.20
C VAL A 98 -21.97 18.80 3.50
N ILE A 99 -22.65 17.91 4.23
CA ILE A 99 -22.17 16.55 4.49
C ILE A 99 -22.85 15.60 3.51
N HIS A 100 -22.08 14.84 2.74
CA HIS A 100 -22.62 13.87 1.79
C HIS A 100 -23.00 12.57 2.52
N PRO A 101 -24.30 12.22 2.64
CA PRO A 101 -24.75 11.13 3.51
C PRO A 101 -24.23 9.75 3.12
N ARG A 102 -23.97 9.52 1.82
CA ARG A 102 -23.50 8.22 1.31
C ARG A 102 -21.99 8.00 1.44
N GLU A 103 -21.20 9.06 1.30
CA GLU A 103 -19.72 8.96 1.30
C GLU A 103 -19.15 9.33 2.66
N HIS A 104 -19.92 10.04 3.48
CA HIS A 104 -19.47 10.63 4.74
C HIS A 104 -18.35 11.67 4.53
N ASP A 105 -18.41 12.41 3.43
CA ASP A 105 -17.47 13.49 3.15
C ASP A 105 -18.07 14.85 3.51
N LEU A 106 -17.23 15.78 3.95
CA LEU A 106 -17.62 17.18 4.10
C LEU A 106 -17.22 17.95 2.84
N VAL A 107 -18.23 18.43 2.10
CA VAL A 107 -18.05 19.30 0.94
C VAL A 107 -18.05 20.75 1.41
N ILE A 108 -16.98 21.47 1.05
CA ILE A 108 -16.67 22.81 1.53
C ILE A 108 -16.68 23.77 0.34
N GLY A 109 -17.65 24.67 0.31
CA GLY A 109 -17.71 25.75 -0.66
C GLY A 109 -16.83 26.91 -0.22
N THR A 110 -15.79 27.25 -0.99
CA THR A 110 -14.88 28.35 -0.65
C THR A 110 -15.08 29.58 -1.54
N PHE A 111 -14.62 30.74 -1.08
CA PHE A 111 -14.45 31.91 -1.93
C PHE A 111 -13.08 31.89 -2.60
N GLY A 112 -13.05 31.90 -3.94
CA GLY A 112 -11.80 32.04 -4.71
C GLY A 112 -10.93 30.78 -4.84
N ARG A 113 -11.33 29.62 -4.27
CA ARG A 113 -10.58 28.35 -4.34
C ARG A 113 -11.45 27.13 -4.65
N ALA A 114 -12.52 27.32 -5.43
CA ALA A 114 -13.47 26.29 -5.82
C ALA A 114 -14.08 25.52 -4.61
N ALA A 115 -14.40 24.25 -4.81
CA ALA A 115 -14.89 23.35 -3.76
C ALA A 115 -13.76 22.45 -3.27
N TRP A 116 -13.76 22.20 -1.95
CA TRP A 116 -12.87 21.25 -1.29
C TRP A 116 -13.69 20.11 -0.72
N VAL A 117 -13.08 18.94 -0.60
CA VAL A 117 -13.69 17.77 0.02
C VAL A 117 -12.75 17.30 1.12
N LEU A 118 -13.25 17.28 2.35
CA LEU A 118 -12.62 16.54 3.44
C LEU A 118 -13.20 15.12 3.39
N ASP A 119 -12.40 14.24 2.80
CA ASP A 119 -12.73 12.81 2.64
C ASP A 119 -12.91 12.15 4.01
N ASP A 120 -14.00 11.40 4.16
CA ASP A 120 -14.29 10.49 5.27
C ASP A 120 -14.21 11.10 6.69
N ILE A 121 -15.32 11.66 7.15
CA ILE A 121 -15.43 12.25 8.50
C ILE A 121 -15.73 11.22 9.60
N ARG A 122 -15.82 9.92 9.31
CA ARG A 122 -16.14 8.89 10.32
C ARG A 122 -15.11 8.81 11.46
N PRO A 123 -13.79 8.97 11.24
CA PRO A 123 -12.85 9.08 12.34
C PRO A 123 -13.14 10.27 13.27
N LEU A 124 -13.57 11.41 12.73
CA LEU A 124 -13.97 12.58 13.53
C LEU A 124 -15.22 12.28 14.36
N ARG A 125 -16.18 11.52 13.80
CA ARG A 125 -17.37 11.07 14.55
C ARG A 125 -16.99 10.16 15.71
N GLU A 126 -16.10 9.20 15.49
CA GLU A 126 -15.68 8.29 16.56
C GLU A 126 -14.95 9.04 17.69
N MET A 127 -14.10 10.02 17.35
CA MET A 127 -13.43 10.87 18.34
C MET A 127 -14.40 11.80 19.08
N ALA A 128 -15.40 12.37 18.41
CA ALA A 128 -16.43 13.20 19.03
C ALA A 128 -17.39 12.39 19.93
N LYS A 129 -17.63 11.14 19.57
CA LYS A 129 -18.43 10.19 20.36
C LYS A 129 -17.68 9.76 21.63
N ASN A 130 -16.38 9.52 21.53
CA ASN A 130 -15.54 9.10 22.65
C ASN A 130 -14.16 9.78 22.61
N ALA A 131 -14.01 10.83 23.42
CA ALA A 131 -12.76 11.57 23.54
C ALA A 131 -11.56 10.72 24.02
N SER A 132 -11.79 9.60 24.71
CA SER A 132 -10.70 8.73 25.20
C SER A 132 -9.92 8.07 24.05
N VAL A 133 -10.51 7.99 22.85
CA VAL A 133 -9.84 7.46 21.66
C VAL A 133 -8.56 8.24 21.36
N MET A 134 -8.59 9.57 21.53
CA MET A 134 -7.44 10.44 21.24
C MET A 134 -6.23 10.19 22.15
N SER A 135 -6.41 9.52 23.29
CA SER A 135 -5.32 9.18 24.22
C SER A 135 -4.68 7.82 23.92
N SER A 136 -5.23 7.03 22.99
CA SER A 136 -4.67 5.72 22.61
C SER A 136 -3.41 5.87 21.76
N ASN A 137 -2.44 4.93 21.87
CA ASN A 137 -1.25 4.94 21.01
C ASN A 137 -1.57 4.65 19.55
N ILE A 138 -2.51 3.73 19.31
CA ILE A 138 -3.05 3.48 17.98
C ILE A 138 -4.55 3.23 18.06
N LYS A 139 -5.26 3.68 17.04
CA LYS A 139 -6.63 3.29 16.75
C LYS A 139 -6.83 3.21 15.25
N LEU A 140 -7.26 2.06 14.77
CA LEU A 140 -7.72 1.85 13.40
C LEU A 140 -9.21 2.12 13.34
N PHE A 141 -9.64 3.06 12.49
CA PHE A 141 -11.04 3.46 12.35
C PHE A 141 -11.75 2.62 11.29
N ASP A 142 -13.08 2.57 11.37
CA ASP A 142 -13.90 1.85 10.41
C ASP A 142 -13.76 2.46 8.99
N PRO A 143 -13.25 1.70 8.02
CA PRO A 143 -12.94 2.21 6.70
C PRO A 143 -14.18 2.32 5.80
N PRO A 144 -14.12 3.07 4.69
CA PRO A 144 -15.20 3.08 3.70
C PRO A 144 -15.25 1.75 2.97
N THR A 145 -16.39 1.45 2.35
CA THR A 145 -16.43 0.37 1.36
C THR A 145 -15.42 0.67 0.26
N ALA A 146 -14.50 -0.25 0.01
CA ALA A 146 -13.53 -0.15 -1.06
C ALA A 146 -14.11 -0.73 -2.34
N TYR A 147 -13.85 -0.06 -3.46
CA TYR A 147 -14.32 -0.50 -4.78
C TYR A 147 -13.13 -0.84 -5.67
N GLN A 148 -13.19 -1.99 -6.32
CA GLN A 148 -12.28 -2.37 -7.40
C GLN A 148 -12.67 -1.65 -8.70
N ALA A 149 -12.62 -0.33 -8.66
CA ALA A 149 -13.10 0.53 -9.73
C ALA A 149 -12.27 0.37 -11.00
N ALA A 150 -12.95 0.33 -12.14
CA ALA A 150 -12.32 0.43 -13.45
C ALA A 150 -12.06 1.91 -13.77
N TYR A 151 -10.80 2.24 -14.02
CA TYR A 151 -10.37 3.57 -14.44
C TYR A 151 -9.96 3.52 -15.91
N GLN A 152 -10.53 4.41 -16.70
CA GLN A 152 -10.15 4.63 -18.08
C GLN A 152 -9.55 6.04 -18.21
N GLN A 153 -8.51 6.17 -19.04
CA GLN A 153 -8.01 7.49 -19.39
C GLN A 153 -9.12 8.29 -20.11
N PRO A 154 -9.31 9.57 -19.76
CA PRO A 154 -10.31 10.39 -20.44
C PRO A 154 -9.99 10.50 -21.93
N THR A 155 -11.02 10.56 -22.76
CA THR A 155 -10.86 10.86 -24.19
C THR A 155 -10.39 12.30 -24.35
N GLY A 156 -9.16 12.51 -24.81
CA GLY A 156 -8.58 13.85 -24.94
C GLY A 156 -7.07 13.84 -25.21
N SER A 157 -6.44 15.01 -25.10
CA SER A 157 -4.99 15.13 -25.30
C SER A 157 -4.25 14.27 -24.27
N ARG A 158 -3.35 13.41 -24.76
CA ARG A 158 -2.46 12.59 -23.92
C ARG A 158 -1.53 13.45 -23.05
N PHE A 159 -1.34 14.72 -23.41
CA PHE A 159 -0.54 15.71 -22.69
C PHE A 159 -1.42 16.93 -22.35
N GLY A 160 -1.57 17.24 -21.06
CA GLY A 160 -2.21 18.48 -20.64
C GLY A 160 -1.40 19.69 -21.12
N ALA A 161 -2.08 20.77 -21.52
CA ALA A 161 -1.43 22.06 -21.75
C ALA A 161 -1.22 22.80 -20.41
N ASP A 162 -0.27 23.74 -20.36
CA ASP A 162 0.18 24.45 -19.14
C ASP A 162 -0.91 25.21 -18.34
N ALA A 163 -2.15 25.29 -18.84
CA ALA A 163 -3.28 26.01 -18.21
C ALA A 163 -4.50 25.12 -17.89
N MET A 164 -4.36 23.79 -17.89
CA MET A 164 -5.44 22.89 -17.48
C MET A 164 -5.42 22.65 -15.97
N TYR A 165 -6.45 23.15 -15.29
CA TYR A 165 -6.69 22.88 -13.87
C TYR A 165 -7.71 21.76 -13.72
N HIS A 166 -7.32 20.70 -13.01
CA HIS A 166 -8.19 19.58 -12.68
C HIS A 166 -8.10 19.30 -11.17
N GLY A 167 -9.21 18.91 -10.57
CA GLY A 167 -9.19 18.39 -9.20
C GLY A 167 -8.50 17.03 -9.16
N GLU A 168 -7.88 16.71 -8.03
CA GLU A 168 -7.33 15.38 -7.81
C GLU A 168 -8.46 14.36 -7.67
N ASN A 169 -8.39 13.28 -8.45
CA ASN A 169 -9.30 12.15 -8.27
C ASN A 169 -8.95 11.42 -6.97
N ARG A 170 -9.97 10.81 -6.35
CA ARG A 170 -9.76 9.88 -5.23
C ARG A 170 -8.78 8.78 -5.66
N GLY A 171 -7.62 8.74 -5.01
CA GLY A 171 -6.63 7.68 -5.23
C GLY A 171 -7.23 6.29 -5.02
N GLY A 172 -6.82 5.34 -5.86
CA GLY A 172 -7.33 3.97 -5.82
C GLY A 172 -6.89 3.18 -4.59
N GLY A 173 -7.58 2.07 -4.32
CA GLY A 173 -7.33 1.20 -3.18
C GLY A 173 -8.33 1.36 -2.04
N ALA A 174 -8.25 0.42 -1.10
CA ALA A 174 -8.89 0.46 0.20
C ALA A 174 -8.15 1.44 1.13
N ARG A 175 -8.83 2.48 1.61
CA ARG A 175 -8.26 3.47 2.53
C ARG A 175 -8.63 3.13 3.97
N PHE A 176 -7.65 3.23 4.86
CA PHE A 176 -7.84 3.16 6.30
C PHE A 176 -7.36 4.46 6.91
N ALA A 177 -8.18 5.05 7.75
CA ALA A 177 -7.73 6.10 8.65
C ALA A 177 -7.29 5.45 9.97
N TYR A 178 -6.21 5.97 10.57
CA TYR A 178 -5.77 5.55 11.89
C TYR A 178 -5.23 6.72 12.70
N LEU A 179 -5.47 6.68 14.00
CA LEU A 179 -4.83 7.55 14.97
C LEU A 179 -3.50 6.92 15.35
N PHE A 180 -2.46 7.74 15.43
CA PHE A 180 -1.16 7.36 15.93
C PHE A 180 -0.69 8.38 16.97
N ASN A 181 -0.37 7.90 18.16
CA ASN A 181 0.33 8.66 19.18
C ASN A 181 1.57 7.86 19.59
N LYS A 182 2.74 8.44 19.34
CA LYS A 182 4.02 7.82 19.64
C LYS A 182 4.09 7.42 21.11
N LYS A 183 4.52 6.19 21.38
CA LYS A 183 4.81 5.76 22.75
C LYS A 183 6.09 6.43 23.20
N GLU A 184 6.05 7.08 24.37
CA GLU A 184 7.27 7.53 25.03
C GLU A 184 8.03 6.29 25.52
N THR A 185 8.98 5.84 24.72
CA THR A 185 9.98 4.87 25.17
C THR A 185 11.09 5.65 25.88
N PRO A 186 11.66 5.13 26.99
CA PRO A 186 12.90 5.67 27.53
C PRO A 186 13.91 5.74 26.39
N LYS A 187 14.51 6.91 26.16
CA LYS A 187 15.60 7.05 25.20
C LYS A 187 16.72 6.11 25.66
N ASP A 188 16.98 5.05 24.91
CA ASP A 188 18.31 4.46 24.91
C ASP A 188 19.24 5.52 24.30
N GLU A 189 19.87 6.30 25.16
CA GLU A 189 21.00 7.17 24.82
C GLU A 189 22.21 6.30 24.44
N THR A 190 22.15 5.66 23.26
CA THR A 190 23.32 5.23 22.48
C THR A 190 22.84 4.65 21.15
N LYS A 191 22.70 5.51 20.15
CA LYS A 191 22.96 5.13 18.75
C LYS A 191 23.91 6.17 18.20
N GLU A 192 25.18 6.04 18.59
CA GLU A 192 26.26 6.52 17.75
C GLU A 192 26.25 5.67 16.47
N ASP A 193 26.34 6.36 15.34
CA ASP A 193 26.54 5.78 14.02
C ASP A 193 27.78 4.87 14.04
N THR A 194 27.57 3.56 14.07
CA THR A 194 28.58 2.59 13.66
C THR A 194 27.93 1.55 12.76
N GLU A 195 28.25 1.63 11.48
CA GLU A 195 28.20 0.50 10.57
C GLU A 195 29.01 -0.65 11.18
N SER A 196 28.36 -1.76 11.49
CA SER A 196 29.03 -3.06 11.54
C SER A 196 28.03 -4.18 11.31
N ASP A 197 28.42 -5.05 10.37
CA ASP A 197 27.80 -6.33 10.08
C ASP A 197 27.59 -7.15 11.36
N ALA A 198 26.37 -7.65 11.55
CA ALA A 198 26.09 -8.68 12.54
C ALA A 198 25.68 -9.96 11.80
N GLU A 199 26.63 -10.90 11.74
CA GLU A 199 26.41 -12.30 11.42
C GLU A 199 25.35 -12.89 12.36
N MET A 200 24.52 -13.78 11.80
CA MET A 200 23.56 -14.60 12.54
C MET A 200 24.29 -15.51 13.52
N ASP A 201 23.89 -15.48 14.79
CA ASP A 201 23.97 -16.65 15.64
C ASP A 201 22.58 -16.96 16.22
N SER A 202 22.23 -18.23 16.11
CA SER A 202 20.97 -18.83 16.51
C SER A 202 21.01 -19.17 18.00
N ASP A 203 20.07 -18.61 18.77
CA ASP A 203 19.27 -19.29 19.81
C ASP A 203 18.87 -18.32 20.93
N LYS A 204 17.56 -18.28 21.20
CA LYS A 204 16.81 -17.51 22.23
C LYS A 204 16.49 -16.05 21.89
N GLU A 205 15.46 -15.83 21.08
CA GLU A 205 14.79 -14.52 21.00
C GLU A 205 13.50 -14.52 21.83
N GLU A 206 13.55 -13.91 23.01
CA GLU A 206 12.40 -13.13 23.46
C GLU A 206 12.24 -12.00 22.44
N ALA A 207 11.19 -12.06 21.61
CA ALA A 207 11.00 -11.12 20.50
C ALA A 207 11.00 -9.67 21.01
N LYS A 208 12.11 -8.96 20.80
CA LYS A 208 12.25 -7.55 21.17
C LYS A 208 11.18 -6.74 20.43
N VAL A 209 10.19 -6.25 21.17
CA VAL A 209 9.07 -5.49 20.62
C VAL A 209 9.59 -4.21 19.96
N SER A 210 9.50 -4.11 18.64
CA SER A 210 9.95 -2.95 17.88
C SER A 210 8.85 -1.88 17.82
N TRP A 211 9.20 -0.66 18.26
CA TRP A 211 8.33 0.53 18.25
C TRP A 211 8.65 1.49 17.10
N ASP A 212 9.51 1.09 16.16
CA ASP A 212 9.97 1.95 15.05
C ASP A 212 9.13 1.77 13.77
N SER A 213 8.20 0.82 13.77
CA SER A 213 7.39 0.49 12.59
C SER A 213 5.95 0.13 12.94
N LEU A 214 5.07 0.37 11.98
CA LEU A 214 3.69 -0.10 11.99
C LEU A 214 3.55 -1.25 10.99
N GLN A 215 2.68 -2.19 11.33
CA GLN A 215 2.28 -3.27 10.41
C GLN A 215 0.76 -3.30 10.29
N LEU A 216 0.25 -3.26 9.07
CA LEU A 216 -1.15 -3.54 8.76
C LEU A 216 -1.24 -4.95 8.19
N LYS A 217 -1.78 -5.87 8.98
CA LYS A 217 -2.02 -7.26 8.59
C LYS A 217 -3.46 -7.42 8.12
N LEU A 218 -3.65 -8.05 6.97
CA LEU A 218 -4.96 -8.25 6.36
C LEU A 218 -5.27 -9.73 6.25
N TYR A 219 -6.49 -10.10 6.61
CA TYR A 219 -6.94 -11.48 6.70
C TYR A 219 -8.22 -11.70 5.90
N ASP A 220 -8.28 -12.88 5.29
CA ASP A 220 -9.45 -13.47 4.68
C ASP A 220 -9.89 -14.65 5.56
N GLY A 221 -10.90 -14.43 6.40
CA GLY A 221 -11.16 -15.29 7.56
C GLY A 221 -9.96 -15.32 8.51
N ASP A 222 -9.41 -16.51 8.74
CA ASP A 222 -8.21 -16.72 9.56
C ASP A 222 -6.90 -16.68 8.74
N ARG A 223 -7.00 -16.68 7.40
CA ARG A 223 -5.84 -16.71 6.52
C ARG A 223 -5.24 -15.30 6.39
N LEU A 224 -3.99 -15.13 6.83
CA LEU A 224 -3.21 -13.92 6.55
C LEU A 224 -2.92 -13.83 5.05
N ILE A 225 -3.41 -12.78 4.40
CA ILE A 225 -3.24 -12.58 2.96
C ILE A 225 -2.23 -11.48 2.62
N ARG A 226 -1.94 -10.55 3.55
CA ARG A 226 -1.06 -9.42 3.30
C ARG A 226 -0.49 -8.83 4.59
N THR A 227 0.79 -8.47 4.58
CA THR A 227 1.39 -7.61 5.62
C THR A 227 2.00 -6.36 4.98
N LEU A 228 1.42 -5.20 5.27
CA LEU A 228 1.99 -3.92 4.86
C LEU A 228 2.79 -3.33 6.01
N LYS A 229 4.06 -2.96 5.76
CA LYS A 229 4.94 -2.38 6.78
C LYS A 229 5.37 -0.96 6.40
N THR A 230 5.26 -0.04 7.34
CA THR A 230 5.79 1.32 7.21
C THR A 230 6.54 1.74 8.48
N LYS A 231 7.39 2.76 8.37
CA LYS A 231 8.02 3.37 9.56
C LYS A 231 6.94 4.08 10.37
N ALA A 232 7.05 4.05 11.69
CA ALA A 232 6.14 4.80 12.55
C ALA A 232 6.18 6.29 12.18
N PRO A 233 5.02 6.98 12.07
CA PRO A 233 4.99 8.41 11.80
C PRO A 233 5.81 9.20 12.82
N LYS A 234 6.35 10.34 12.39
CA LYS A 234 7.05 11.27 13.29
C LYS A 234 6.07 12.07 14.14
N GLU A 235 4.97 12.49 13.52
CA GLU A 235 3.94 13.32 14.13
C GLU A 235 2.79 12.47 14.67
N ASN A 236 2.28 12.89 15.82
CA ASN A 236 1.05 12.35 16.40
C ASN A 236 -0.18 12.84 15.62
N GLY A 237 -1.27 12.10 15.72
CA GLY A 237 -2.55 12.47 15.12
C GLY A 237 -3.04 11.47 14.08
N MET A 238 -3.86 11.97 13.16
CA MET A 238 -4.53 11.17 12.14
C MET A 238 -3.63 10.91 10.94
N HIS A 239 -3.58 9.67 10.51
CA HIS A 239 -2.81 9.21 9.35
C HIS A 239 -3.67 8.29 8.47
N ASN A 240 -3.25 8.13 7.23
CA ASN A 240 -3.94 7.28 6.25
C ASN A 240 -3.04 6.13 5.81
N TRP A 241 -3.66 4.98 5.56
CA TRP A 241 -3.03 3.82 4.95
C TRP A 241 -3.85 3.35 3.75
N THR A 242 -3.16 3.03 2.65
CA THR A 242 -3.82 2.46 1.46
C THR A 242 -3.40 1.02 1.26
N TRP A 243 -4.38 0.13 1.18
CA TRP A 243 -4.21 -1.22 0.68
C TRP A 243 -4.72 -1.29 -0.76
N TYR A 244 -3.92 -1.79 -1.69
CA TYR A 244 -4.32 -1.89 -3.10
C TYR A 244 -5.22 -3.10 -3.40
N MET A 245 -5.79 -3.72 -2.37
CA MET A 245 -6.65 -4.89 -2.46
C MET A 245 -5.92 -6.08 -3.10
N ASP A 246 -4.62 -6.20 -2.83
CA ASP A 246 -3.72 -7.25 -3.28
C ASP A 246 -3.34 -8.21 -2.14
N GLU A 247 -3.18 -9.50 -2.45
CA GLU A 247 -2.49 -10.46 -1.59
C GLU A 247 -0.97 -10.25 -1.63
N ALA A 248 -0.24 -10.92 -0.74
CA ALA A 248 1.20 -11.05 -0.83
C ALA A 248 1.57 -11.76 -2.14
N GLY A 249 2.39 -11.11 -2.96
CA GLY A 249 2.77 -11.60 -4.27
C GLY A 249 4.06 -12.41 -4.26
N ALA A 250 4.18 -13.28 -5.26
CA ALA A 250 5.38 -14.07 -5.53
C ALA A 250 6.63 -13.20 -5.75
N ASP A 251 7.78 -13.80 -5.46
CA ASP A 251 9.07 -13.25 -5.81
C ASP A 251 9.25 -13.11 -7.32
N ARG A 252 10.21 -12.26 -7.68
CA ARG A 252 10.59 -12.02 -9.07
C ARG A 252 12.01 -12.50 -9.27
N PRO A 253 12.28 -13.26 -10.35
CA PRO A 253 13.63 -13.63 -10.73
C PRO A 253 14.55 -12.40 -10.78
N SER A 254 15.76 -12.53 -10.24
CA SER A 254 16.74 -11.45 -10.19
C SER A 254 18.14 -11.98 -10.41
N ARG A 255 18.99 -11.17 -11.05
CA ARG A 255 20.42 -11.51 -11.24
C ARG A 255 21.27 -11.35 -9.97
N ARG A 256 20.66 -10.93 -8.86
CA ARG A 256 21.33 -10.67 -7.58
C ARG A 256 20.43 -11.13 -6.44
N ILE A 257 21.03 -11.65 -5.38
CA ILE A 257 20.33 -11.90 -4.12
C ILE A 257 20.00 -10.54 -3.49
N ARG A 258 18.75 -10.36 -3.07
CA ARG A 258 18.25 -9.12 -2.45
C ARG A 258 17.46 -9.47 -1.22
N GLU A 259 17.79 -8.86 -0.11
CA GLU A 259 16.93 -8.86 1.07
C GLU A 259 15.76 -7.90 0.84
N ARG A 260 14.55 -8.36 1.17
CA ARG A 260 13.33 -7.57 1.04
C ARG A 260 12.85 -7.14 2.41
N SER A 261 12.69 -5.84 2.58
CA SER A 261 12.07 -5.25 3.77
C SER A 261 10.54 -5.12 3.65
N ARG A 262 9.97 -5.40 2.47
CA ARG A 262 8.53 -5.28 2.18
C ARG A 262 8.08 -6.43 1.27
N GLU A 263 6.89 -6.94 1.55
CA GLU A 263 6.22 -7.92 0.70
C GLU A 263 5.88 -7.31 -0.68
N SER A 264 6.00 -8.11 -1.74
CA SER A 264 5.56 -7.71 -3.07
C SER A 264 4.04 -7.82 -3.20
N GLY A 265 3.42 -7.04 -4.10
CA GLY A 265 1.98 -7.14 -4.37
C GLY A 265 1.64 -8.24 -5.35
N GLY A 266 0.62 -9.04 -5.02
CA GLY A 266 0.19 -10.22 -5.75
C GLY A 266 -1.14 -10.06 -6.46
N VAL A 267 -1.87 -11.16 -6.57
CA VAL A 267 -3.24 -11.22 -7.11
C VAL A 267 -4.18 -10.33 -6.30
N ARG A 268 -5.11 -9.67 -6.99
CA ARG A 268 -6.17 -8.91 -6.31
C ARG A 268 -7.11 -9.84 -5.57
N VAL A 269 -7.51 -9.44 -4.38
CA VAL A 269 -8.50 -10.19 -3.60
C VAL A 269 -9.86 -10.17 -4.30
N LYS A 270 -10.72 -11.14 -3.98
CA LYS A 270 -12.10 -11.15 -4.48
C LYS A 270 -12.96 -10.12 -3.73
N PRO A 271 -14.10 -9.65 -4.27
CA PRO A 271 -15.08 -8.94 -3.48
C PRO A 271 -15.48 -9.75 -2.24
N GLY A 272 -15.57 -9.10 -1.08
CA GLY A 272 -15.75 -9.78 0.21
C GLY A 272 -15.42 -8.87 1.39
N THR A 273 -15.47 -9.44 2.59
CA THR A 273 -15.13 -8.74 3.83
C THR A 273 -13.80 -9.24 4.35
N TYR A 274 -12.88 -8.32 4.63
CA TYR A 274 -11.52 -8.62 5.09
C TYR A 274 -11.29 -7.99 6.45
N ARG A 275 -10.58 -8.72 7.33
CA ARG A 275 -10.20 -8.20 8.65
C ARG A 275 -8.85 -7.51 8.55
N ALA A 276 -8.75 -6.31 9.10
CA ALA A 276 -7.54 -5.51 9.10
C ALA A 276 -7.08 -5.29 10.54
N VAL A 277 -5.82 -5.61 10.83
CA VAL A 277 -5.22 -5.48 12.16
C VAL A 277 -3.98 -4.61 12.05
N LEU A 278 -4.03 -3.43 12.67
CA LEU A 278 -2.91 -2.52 12.81
C LEU A 278 -2.11 -2.89 14.07
N HIS A 279 -0.82 -3.13 13.92
CA HIS A 279 0.12 -3.40 15.00
C HIS A 279 1.09 -2.23 15.19
N TYR A 280 1.35 -1.90 16.46
CA TYR A 280 2.39 -0.97 16.89
C TYR A 280 3.04 -1.49 18.18
N GLY A 281 4.23 -2.06 18.08
CA GLY A 281 4.84 -2.77 19.20
C GLY A 281 3.96 -3.92 19.67
N ASP A 282 3.52 -3.87 20.93
CA ASP A 282 2.61 -4.84 21.55
C ASP A 282 1.12 -4.45 21.41
N GLN A 283 0.84 -3.25 20.88
CA GLN A 283 -0.52 -2.75 20.71
C GLN A 283 -1.11 -3.23 19.39
N MET A 284 -2.43 -3.49 19.42
CA MET A 284 -3.19 -3.88 18.25
C MET A 284 -4.52 -3.11 18.20
N SER A 285 -4.93 -2.72 17.01
CA SER A 285 -6.28 -2.21 16.75
C SER A 285 -6.80 -2.86 15.48
N GLU A 286 -8.03 -3.35 15.51
CA GLU A 286 -8.63 -4.03 14.37
C GLU A 286 -9.94 -3.40 13.91
N THR A 287 -10.27 -3.65 12.64
CA THR A 287 -11.56 -3.34 12.01
C THR A 287 -11.79 -4.31 10.84
N THR A 288 -12.93 -4.20 10.18
CA THR A 288 -13.25 -4.94 8.95
C THR A 288 -13.48 -3.97 7.81
N ILE A 289 -13.04 -4.35 6.61
CA ILE A 289 -13.31 -3.61 5.37
C ILE A 289 -14.11 -4.46 4.40
N THR A 290 -15.09 -3.85 3.75
CA THR A 290 -15.83 -4.48 2.65
C THR A 290 -15.24 -4.04 1.31
N VAL A 291 -14.86 -5.00 0.48
CA VAL A 291 -14.40 -4.82 -0.90
C VAL A 291 -15.53 -5.21 -1.85
N LYS A 292 -15.88 -4.34 -2.79
CA LYS A 292 -16.89 -4.59 -3.83
C LYS A 292 -16.30 -4.42 -5.22
N SER A 293 -16.87 -5.12 -6.19
CA SER A 293 -16.70 -4.83 -7.61
C SER A 293 -17.22 -3.44 -7.96
N ASP A 294 -16.79 -2.91 -9.11
CA ASP A 294 -17.31 -1.66 -9.64
C ASP A 294 -18.82 -1.79 -9.91
N PRO A 295 -19.70 -1.01 -9.24
CA PRO A 295 -21.15 -1.16 -9.40
C PRO A 295 -21.65 -0.76 -10.79
N ARG A 296 -20.80 -0.21 -11.64
CA ARG A 296 -21.10 0.14 -13.04
C ARG A 296 -20.88 -1.04 -14.00
N LEU A 297 -20.22 -2.10 -13.55
CA LEU A 297 -19.89 -3.28 -14.33
C LEU A 297 -20.71 -4.48 -13.85
N ASP A 298 -21.08 -5.35 -14.78
CA ASP A 298 -21.77 -6.62 -14.49
C ASP A 298 -20.74 -7.73 -14.29
N ASP A 299 -20.13 -7.76 -13.11
CA ASP A 299 -19.12 -8.76 -12.76
C ASP A 299 -19.80 -10.04 -12.25
N SER A 300 -19.76 -11.11 -13.05
CA SER A 300 -20.18 -12.44 -12.62
C SER A 300 -19.19 -13.03 -11.61
N GLN A 301 -19.71 -13.58 -10.50
CA GLN A 301 -18.91 -14.29 -9.50
C GLN A 301 -18.06 -15.41 -10.13
N LYS A 302 -18.61 -16.11 -11.15
CA LYS A 302 -17.88 -17.13 -11.90
C LYS A 302 -16.63 -16.55 -12.58
N ASN A 303 -16.75 -15.39 -13.23
CA ASN A 303 -15.64 -14.76 -13.93
C ASN A 303 -14.55 -14.30 -12.96
N ILE A 304 -14.96 -13.75 -11.81
CA ILE A 304 -14.05 -13.36 -10.72
C ILE A 304 -13.25 -14.57 -10.24
N ASP A 305 -13.92 -15.70 -9.99
CA ASP A 305 -13.27 -16.92 -9.52
C ASP A 305 -12.32 -17.53 -10.57
N GLU A 306 -12.69 -17.53 -11.85
CA GLU A 306 -11.83 -17.98 -12.95
C GLU A 306 -10.56 -17.12 -13.08
N VAL A 307 -10.71 -15.78 -13.09
CA VAL A 307 -9.59 -14.84 -13.19
C VAL A 307 -8.69 -14.94 -11.96
N TYR A 308 -9.26 -15.07 -10.77
CA TYR A 308 -8.51 -15.26 -9.53
C TYR A 308 -7.69 -16.55 -9.57
N ALA A 309 -8.31 -17.68 -9.91
CA ALA A 309 -7.64 -18.98 -9.97
C ALA A 309 -6.48 -18.99 -10.98
N ALA A 310 -6.71 -18.51 -12.21
CA ALA A 310 -5.66 -18.40 -13.22
C ALA A 310 -4.54 -17.43 -12.80
N SER A 311 -4.90 -16.32 -12.14
CA SER A 311 -3.89 -15.38 -11.61
C SER A 311 -3.01 -16.03 -10.54
N LYS A 312 -3.58 -16.85 -9.65
CA LYS A 312 -2.81 -17.59 -8.62
C LYS A 312 -1.90 -18.64 -9.25
N GLN A 313 -2.37 -19.35 -10.28
CA GLN A 313 -1.54 -20.30 -11.03
C GLN A 313 -0.32 -19.61 -11.66
N LEU A 314 -0.52 -18.47 -12.34
CA LEU A 314 0.58 -17.71 -12.95
C LEU A 314 1.53 -17.13 -11.90
N GLU A 315 1.02 -16.72 -10.75
CA GLU A 315 1.84 -16.25 -9.63
C GLU A 315 2.71 -17.38 -9.05
N GLN A 316 2.19 -18.60 -8.93
CA GLN A 316 2.96 -19.77 -8.52
C GLN A 316 4.08 -20.09 -9.52
N MET A 317 3.79 -20.05 -10.83
CA MET A 317 4.83 -20.20 -11.85
C MET A 317 5.92 -19.12 -11.73
N GLN A 318 5.54 -17.89 -11.37
CA GLN A 318 6.51 -16.81 -11.14
C GLN A 318 7.40 -17.10 -9.93
N GLN A 319 6.84 -17.63 -8.84
CA GLN A 319 7.60 -18.01 -7.65
C GLN A 319 8.60 -19.13 -7.99
N THR A 320 8.15 -20.20 -8.65
CA THR A 320 9.04 -21.30 -9.08
C THR A 320 10.20 -20.78 -9.93
N ALA A 321 9.94 -19.88 -10.87
CA ALA A 321 10.98 -19.26 -11.67
C ALA A 321 11.93 -18.39 -10.82
N ALA A 322 11.42 -17.69 -9.81
CA ALA A 322 12.23 -16.88 -8.91
C ALA A 322 13.17 -17.75 -8.07
N ASP A 323 12.68 -18.89 -7.57
CA ASP A 323 13.47 -19.84 -6.78
C ASP A 323 14.54 -20.53 -7.64
N ALA A 324 14.19 -20.93 -8.88
CA ALA A 324 15.16 -21.48 -9.83
C ALA A 324 16.29 -20.49 -10.16
N VAL A 325 15.95 -19.22 -10.41
CA VAL A 325 16.95 -18.18 -10.68
C VAL A 325 17.75 -17.83 -9.42
N LYS A 326 17.13 -17.83 -8.24
CA LYS A 326 17.84 -17.66 -6.97
C LYS A 326 18.91 -18.75 -6.80
N GLN A 327 18.55 -20.02 -7.02
CA GLN A 327 19.51 -21.13 -6.97
C GLN A 327 20.66 -20.94 -7.97
N LEU A 328 20.35 -20.56 -9.22
CA LEU A 328 21.37 -20.25 -10.22
C LEU A 328 22.32 -19.14 -9.75
N VAL A 329 21.80 -18.04 -9.18
CA VAL A 329 22.63 -16.93 -8.69
C VAL A 329 23.49 -17.36 -7.50
N GLU A 330 22.96 -18.14 -6.56
CA GLU A 330 23.75 -18.65 -5.43
C GLU A 330 24.87 -19.58 -5.89
N SER A 331 24.58 -20.49 -6.83
CA SER A 331 25.58 -21.36 -7.46
C SER A 331 26.63 -20.56 -8.24
N LYS A 332 26.22 -19.48 -8.91
CA LYS A 332 27.15 -18.59 -9.59
C LYS A 332 28.12 -17.94 -8.61
N THR A 333 27.62 -17.43 -7.49
CA THR A 333 28.46 -16.82 -6.44
C THR A 333 29.51 -17.81 -5.94
N ILE A 334 29.12 -19.05 -5.63
CA ILE A 334 30.05 -20.11 -5.22
C ILE A 334 31.15 -20.34 -6.27
N ALA A 335 30.79 -20.45 -7.55
CA ALA A 335 31.76 -20.67 -8.61
C ALA A 335 32.69 -19.46 -8.84
N GLU A 336 32.19 -18.24 -8.67
CA GLU A 336 32.99 -17.01 -8.71
C GLU A 336 33.97 -16.92 -7.55
N ASP A 337 33.55 -17.33 -6.35
CA ASP A 337 34.39 -17.36 -5.16
C ASP A 337 35.51 -18.39 -5.32
N TYR A 338 35.21 -19.62 -5.75
CA TYR A 338 36.24 -20.63 -6.07
C TYR A 338 37.25 -20.10 -7.09
N LYS A 339 36.78 -19.46 -8.16
CA LYS A 339 37.67 -18.86 -9.17
C LYS A 339 38.58 -17.81 -8.54
N SER A 340 38.04 -16.93 -7.70
CA SER A 340 38.77 -15.86 -7.03
C SER A 340 39.81 -16.41 -6.04
N GLU A 341 39.40 -17.33 -5.16
CA GLU A 341 40.27 -17.94 -4.15
C GLU A 341 41.40 -18.75 -4.78
N LEU A 342 41.11 -19.64 -5.74
CA LEU A 342 42.13 -20.47 -6.38
C LEU A 342 43.13 -19.64 -7.20
N THR A 343 42.66 -18.54 -7.81
CA THR A 343 43.56 -17.60 -8.51
C THR A 343 44.52 -16.91 -7.52
N LYS A 344 44.05 -16.61 -6.30
CA LYS A 344 44.88 -16.02 -5.24
C LYS A 344 45.84 -17.04 -4.60
N LEU A 345 45.44 -18.31 -4.52
CA LEU A 345 46.22 -19.37 -3.89
C LEU A 345 47.43 -19.75 -4.76
N ASP A 346 47.17 -20.23 -5.99
CA ASP A 346 48.20 -20.52 -6.98
C ASP A 346 47.54 -20.69 -8.37
N LYS A 347 47.71 -19.68 -9.22
CA LYS A 347 47.06 -19.64 -10.53
C LYS A 347 47.53 -20.74 -11.48
N ASP A 348 48.78 -21.19 -11.36
CA ASP A 348 49.36 -22.18 -12.27
C ASP A 348 49.03 -23.60 -11.81
N ALA A 349 49.02 -23.85 -10.50
CA ALA A 349 48.62 -25.13 -9.93
C ALA A 349 47.13 -25.43 -10.16
N TYR A 350 46.24 -24.44 -10.01
CA TYR A 350 44.77 -24.63 -10.11
C TYR A 350 44.17 -24.19 -11.45
N LYS A 351 44.96 -24.21 -12.52
CA LYS A 351 44.56 -23.70 -13.83
C LYS A 351 43.31 -24.39 -14.39
N GLU A 352 43.16 -25.69 -14.18
CA GLU A 352 42.04 -26.48 -14.68
C GLU A 352 40.75 -26.26 -13.88
N GLU A 353 40.86 -26.02 -12.58
CA GLU A 353 39.77 -25.68 -11.68
C GLU A 353 39.25 -24.27 -12.01
N ILE A 354 40.16 -23.30 -12.15
CA ILE A 354 39.81 -21.93 -12.55
C ILE A 354 39.10 -21.93 -13.91
N LYS A 355 39.54 -22.76 -14.85
CA LYS A 355 38.89 -22.91 -16.15
C LYS A 355 37.49 -23.54 -16.03
N ALA A 356 37.33 -24.56 -15.19
CA ALA A 356 36.02 -25.15 -14.90
C ALA A 356 35.05 -24.12 -14.28
N SER A 357 35.52 -23.31 -13.31
CA SER A 357 34.71 -22.25 -12.70
C SER A 357 34.28 -21.19 -13.73
N LYS A 358 35.14 -20.79 -14.66
CA LYS A 358 34.76 -19.88 -15.75
C LYS A 358 33.71 -20.48 -16.67
N ALA A 359 33.82 -21.78 -16.97
CA ALA A 359 32.89 -22.48 -17.85
C ALA A 359 31.50 -22.61 -17.20
N ILE A 360 31.43 -23.04 -15.94
CA ILE A 360 30.15 -23.19 -15.22
C ILE A 360 29.47 -21.84 -15.02
N VAL A 361 30.21 -20.78 -14.68
CA VAL A 361 29.65 -19.41 -14.57
C VAL A 361 29.03 -18.96 -15.89
N LYS A 362 29.67 -19.24 -17.03
CA LYS A 362 29.13 -18.90 -18.35
C LYS A 362 27.86 -19.69 -18.68
N GLN A 363 27.77 -20.95 -18.29
CA GLN A 363 26.57 -21.76 -18.46
C GLN A 363 25.42 -21.23 -17.58
N ILE A 364 25.71 -20.91 -16.31
CA ILE A 364 24.75 -20.29 -15.39
C ILE A 364 24.26 -18.95 -15.94
N ASP A 365 25.16 -18.09 -16.42
CA ASP A 365 24.78 -16.82 -17.04
C ASP A 365 23.85 -17.01 -18.25
N SER A 366 24.12 -18.01 -19.09
CA SER A 366 23.25 -18.36 -20.21
C SER A 366 21.86 -18.81 -19.75
N LEU A 367 21.77 -19.62 -18.69
CA LEU A 367 20.48 -20.03 -18.13
C LEU A 367 19.73 -18.84 -17.54
N ILE A 368 20.40 -17.96 -16.80
CA ILE A 368 19.80 -16.73 -16.26
C ILE A 368 19.33 -15.81 -17.41
N ASP A 369 20.08 -15.74 -18.51
CA ASP A 369 19.69 -15.01 -19.72
C ASP A 369 18.43 -15.62 -20.37
N ASP A 370 18.26 -16.94 -20.36
CA ASP A 370 17.05 -17.58 -20.88
C ASP A 370 15.80 -17.21 -20.06
N TYR A 371 15.93 -16.98 -18.75
CA TYR A 371 14.83 -16.44 -17.93
C TYR A 371 14.59 -14.96 -18.19
N LEU A 372 15.63 -14.14 -17.99
CA LEU A 372 15.53 -12.68 -17.83
C LEU A 372 15.76 -11.88 -19.12
N GLY A 373 16.25 -12.54 -20.18
CA GLY A 373 16.79 -11.91 -21.37
C GLY A 373 18.19 -11.36 -21.13
N LYS A 374 18.98 -11.25 -22.20
CA LYS A 374 20.34 -10.70 -22.14
C LYS A 374 20.35 -9.26 -21.65
N VAL A 375 21.39 -8.88 -20.92
CA VAL A 375 21.59 -7.51 -20.45
C VAL A 375 21.87 -6.59 -21.64
N ASP A 376 20.98 -5.65 -21.89
CA ASP A 376 21.19 -4.58 -22.87
C ASP A 376 21.92 -3.41 -22.22
N LYS A 377 23.09 -3.05 -22.75
CA LYS A 377 23.93 -1.94 -22.24
C LYS A 377 23.63 -0.61 -22.93
N ARG A 378 22.76 -0.60 -23.94
CA ARG A 378 22.36 0.63 -24.64
C ARG A 378 21.52 1.51 -23.70
N GLN A 379 21.73 2.81 -23.78
CA GLN A 379 20.94 3.81 -23.04
C GLN A 379 19.63 4.09 -23.76
N GLY A 380 18.53 4.29 -23.01
CA GLY A 380 17.19 4.59 -23.56
C GLY A 380 16.22 3.41 -23.54
N ILE A 381 15.01 3.61 -24.09
CA ILE A 381 13.99 2.55 -24.20
C ILE A 381 14.41 1.61 -25.32
N THR A 382 14.93 0.45 -24.96
CA THR A 382 15.26 -0.61 -25.92
C THR A 382 14.29 -1.78 -25.81
N ARG A 383 14.02 -2.43 -26.94
CA ARG A 383 13.22 -3.65 -27.00
C ARG A 383 14.15 -4.84 -27.13
N ASN A 384 14.04 -5.81 -26.24
CA ASN A 384 14.65 -7.12 -26.44
C ASN A 384 13.78 -7.91 -27.45
N PRO A 385 14.31 -8.32 -28.60
CA PRO A 385 13.56 -9.11 -29.58
C PRO A 385 13.31 -10.55 -29.11
N GLU A 386 14.06 -11.06 -28.13
CA GLU A 386 13.91 -12.41 -27.59
C GLU A 386 12.67 -12.49 -26.69
N VAL A 387 11.77 -13.43 -27.00
CA VAL A 387 10.56 -13.71 -26.20
C VAL A 387 10.86 -14.80 -25.18
N THR A 388 11.24 -14.40 -23.97
CA THR A 388 11.56 -15.34 -22.88
C THR A 388 10.29 -15.94 -22.25
N PRO A 389 10.38 -17.07 -21.53
CA PRO A 389 9.26 -17.63 -20.78
C PRO A 389 8.65 -16.64 -19.77
N LEU A 390 9.48 -15.79 -19.13
CA LEU A 390 8.98 -14.74 -18.24
C LEU A 390 8.21 -13.64 -18.98
N GLN A 391 8.59 -13.30 -20.22
CA GLN A 391 7.79 -12.39 -21.04
C GLN A 391 6.43 -13.00 -21.39
N ARG A 392 6.38 -14.29 -21.76
CA ARG A 392 5.12 -15.01 -22.01
C ARG A 392 4.24 -15.05 -20.77
N LEU A 393 4.83 -15.38 -19.61
CA LEU A 393 4.15 -15.34 -18.31
C LEU A 393 3.58 -13.96 -18.01
N GLY A 394 4.34 -12.89 -18.27
CA GLY A 394 3.90 -11.51 -18.12
C GLY A 394 2.74 -11.16 -19.05
N THR A 395 2.78 -11.59 -20.32
CA THR A 395 1.69 -11.41 -21.27
C THR A 395 0.42 -12.15 -20.80
N ALA A 396 0.53 -13.43 -20.45
CA ALA A 396 -0.59 -14.20 -19.92
C ALA A 396 -1.20 -13.52 -18.68
N SER A 397 -0.35 -13.11 -17.73
CA SER A 397 -0.77 -12.40 -16.51
C SER A 397 -1.49 -11.09 -16.82
N SER A 398 -1.04 -10.33 -17.82
CA SER A 398 -1.68 -9.07 -18.21
C SER A 398 -3.07 -9.29 -18.81
N TYR A 399 -3.24 -10.31 -19.64
CA TYR A 399 -4.54 -10.63 -20.26
C TYR A 399 -5.51 -11.19 -19.23
N VAL A 400 -5.09 -12.16 -18.41
CA VAL A 400 -5.91 -12.73 -17.34
C VAL A 400 -6.41 -11.65 -16.40
N ARG A 401 -5.52 -10.80 -15.87
CA ARG A 401 -5.89 -9.72 -14.92
C ARG A 401 -6.73 -8.61 -15.56
N GLY A 402 -6.69 -8.48 -16.89
CA GLY A 402 -7.47 -7.51 -17.65
C GLY A 402 -8.85 -8.02 -18.05
N SER A 403 -9.14 -9.31 -17.89
CA SER A 403 -10.41 -9.88 -18.34
C SER A 403 -11.55 -9.54 -17.38
N GLN A 404 -12.60 -8.94 -17.94
CA GLN A 404 -13.86 -8.66 -17.25
C GLN A 404 -14.89 -9.80 -17.45
N ASN A 405 -14.74 -10.57 -18.52
CA ASN A 405 -15.73 -11.56 -18.97
C ASN A 405 -15.31 -13.01 -18.67
N GLY A 406 -14.39 -13.22 -17.72
CA GLY A 406 -13.82 -14.53 -17.42
C GLY A 406 -12.75 -14.96 -18.43
N LEU A 407 -12.33 -16.22 -18.40
CA LEU A 407 -11.25 -16.67 -19.30
C LEU A 407 -11.81 -17.03 -20.68
N THR A 408 -11.24 -16.44 -21.73
CA THR A 408 -11.55 -16.82 -23.12
C THR A 408 -10.47 -17.75 -23.67
N SER A 409 -10.66 -18.22 -24.91
CA SER A 409 -9.64 -18.98 -25.63
C SER A 409 -8.29 -18.25 -25.73
N THR A 410 -8.29 -16.91 -25.67
CA THR A 410 -7.07 -16.10 -25.70
C THR A 410 -6.27 -16.29 -24.43
N GLU A 411 -6.87 -16.07 -23.26
CA GLU A 411 -6.20 -16.22 -21.97
C GLU A 411 -5.72 -17.66 -21.79
N THR A 412 -6.55 -18.66 -22.09
CA THR A 412 -6.17 -20.07 -21.94
C THR A 412 -4.99 -20.43 -22.84
N THR A 413 -4.97 -19.94 -24.09
CA THR A 413 -3.84 -20.16 -25.01
C THR A 413 -2.56 -19.50 -24.51
N LEU A 414 -2.65 -18.28 -23.96
CA LEU A 414 -1.49 -17.57 -23.44
C LEU A 414 -0.93 -18.24 -22.18
N ILE A 415 -1.80 -18.72 -21.28
CA ILE A 415 -1.41 -19.50 -20.10
C ILE A 415 -0.66 -20.76 -20.54
N GLU A 416 -1.20 -21.52 -21.49
CA GLU A 416 -0.59 -22.75 -21.98
C GLU A 416 0.78 -22.50 -22.64
N GLN A 417 0.89 -21.44 -23.45
CA GLN A 417 2.17 -21.04 -24.03
C GLN A 417 3.20 -20.64 -22.97
N ALA A 418 2.77 -19.95 -21.91
CA ALA A 418 3.65 -19.60 -20.80
C ALA A 418 4.09 -20.85 -20.03
N LYS A 419 3.15 -21.77 -19.76
CA LYS A 419 3.40 -23.05 -19.08
C LYS A 419 4.41 -23.90 -19.84
N THR A 420 4.11 -24.22 -21.11
CA THR A 420 5.00 -25.01 -21.97
C THR A 420 6.40 -24.38 -22.08
N ALA A 421 6.50 -23.05 -22.22
CA ALA A 421 7.79 -22.38 -22.30
C ALA A 421 8.57 -22.45 -20.97
N MET A 422 7.88 -22.32 -19.85
CA MET A 422 8.48 -22.39 -18.51
C MET A 422 8.91 -23.82 -18.17
N ASP A 423 8.10 -24.83 -18.46
CA ASP A 423 8.42 -26.25 -18.26
C ASP A 423 9.70 -26.65 -18.99
N ASN A 424 9.82 -26.25 -20.27
CA ASN A 424 11.02 -26.50 -21.06
C ASN A 424 12.26 -25.84 -20.45
N LEU A 425 12.13 -24.62 -19.90
CA LEU A 425 13.25 -23.90 -19.30
C LEU A 425 13.65 -24.48 -17.92
N LEU A 426 12.67 -24.84 -17.09
CA LEU A 426 12.90 -25.53 -15.83
C LEU A 426 13.54 -26.91 -16.07
N GLY A 427 13.09 -27.65 -17.08
CA GLY A 427 13.71 -28.91 -17.51
C GLY A 427 15.19 -28.75 -17.86
N LYS A 428 15.56 -27.70 -18.61
CA LYS A 428 16.97 -27.38 -18.90
C LYS A 428 17.77 -27.02 -17.64
N THR A 429 17.16 -26.26 -16.73
CA THR A 429 17.78 -25.85 -15.46
C THR A 429 18.02 -27.06 -14.56
N ASN A 430 17.04 -27.95 -14.44
CA ASN A 430 17.16 -29.20 -13.69
C ASN A 430 18.23 -30.13 -14.31
N ALA A 431 18.27 -30.25 -15.64
CA ALA A 431 19.30 -31.04 -16.33
C ALA A 431 20.72 -30.52 -16.05
N PHE A 432 20.89 -29.19 -16.07
CA PHE A 432 22.14 -28.53 -15.69
C PHE A 432 22.54 -28.86 -14.24
N PHE A 433 21.62 -28.75 -13.28
CA PHE A 433 21.93 -29.05 -11.88
C PHE A 433 22.22 -30.53 -11.64
N ASN A 434 21.49 -31.43 -12.30
CA ASN A 434 21.65 -32.87 -12.15
C ASN A 434 22.97 -33.39 -12.74
N LYS A 435 23.51 -32.72 -13.77
CA LYS A 435 24.71 -33.16 -14.47
C LYS A 435 25.86 -32.18 -14.33
N ASP A 436 25.80 -31.05 -15.03
CA ASP A 436 26.93 -30.13 -15.16
C ASP A 436 27.37 -29.53 -13.81
N TRP A 437 26.41 -29.13 -12.96
CA TRP A 437 26.70 -28.62 -11.62
C TRP A 437 27.22 -29.70 -10.67
N ASN A 438 26.67 -30.91 -10.73
CA ASN A 438 27.13 -32.04 -9.93
C ASN A 438 28.55 -32.48 -10.32
N ASP A 439 28.86 -32.54 -11.61
CA ASP A 439 30.20 -32.82 -12.11
C ASP A 439 31.20 -31.74 -11.64
N TYR A 440 30.78 -30.47 -11.70
CA TYR A 440 31.57 -29.35 -11.18
C TYR A 440 31.80 -29.45 -9.67
N LYS A 441 30.74 -29.75 -8.89
CA LYS A 441 30.80 -29.92 -7.44
C LYS A 441 31.78 -31.03 -7.05
N ASN A 442 31.67 -32.20 -7.68
CA ASN A 442 32.56 -33.34 -7.43
C ASN A 442 34.02 -32.99 -7.72
N LYS A 443 34.29 -32.21 -8.77
CA LYS A 443 35.64 -31.74 -9.11
C LYS A 443 36.18 -30.73 -8.08
N MET A 444 35.35 -29.87 -7.50
CA MET A 444 35.80 -28.82 -6.58
C MET A 444 35.92 -29.29 -5.12
N GLN A 445 35.12 -30.28 -4.72
CA GLN A 445 35.20 -30.87 -3.37
C GLN A 445 36.56 -31.52 -3.08
N SER A 446 37.33 -31.93 -4.09
CA SER A 446 38.70 -32.42 -3.90
C SER A 446 39.72 -31.33 -3.58
N VAL A 447 39.33 -30.05 -3.60
CA VAL A 447 40.25 -28.89 -3.51
C VAL A 447 40.15 -28.15 -2.18
N LYS A 448 38.94 -27.91 -1.64
CA LYS A 448 38.72 -27.18 -0.36
C LYS A 448 37.34 -27.50 0.24
N VAL A 449 37.15 -27.15 1.52
CA VAL A 449 35.89 -27.23 2.32
C VAL A 449 34.67 -26.81 1.49
N ASP A 450 33.59 -27.59 1.61
CA ASP A 450 32.36 -27.60 0.82
C ASP A 450 31.43 -26.40 1.11
N PRO A 451 31.38 -25.36 0.25
CA PRO A 451 30.42 -24.27 0.35
C PRO A 451 29.16 -24.55 -0.48
N PHE A 452 29.00 -25.77 -1.02
CA PHE A 452 27.91 -26.11 -1.93
C PHE A 452 26.62 -26.29 -1.15
N LYS A 453 25.63 -25.46 -1.48
CA LYS A 453 24.27 -25.62 -0.97
C LYS A 453 23.57 -26.80 -1.61
N LYS A 454 22.55 -27.33 -0.91
CA LYS A 454 21.63 -28.31 -1.46
C LYS A 454 20.85 -27.68 -2.60
N THR A 455 20.79 -28.38 -3.73
CA THR A 455 20.00 -27.97 -4.90
C THR A 455 18.66 -28.66 -4.92
N GLU A 456 17.64 -27.96 -5.41
CA GLU A 456 16.30 -28.46 -5.61
C GLU A 456 15.99 -28.60 -7.10
N THR A 457 15.01 -29.47 -7.40
CA THR A 457 14.44 -29.62 -8.73
C THR A 457 13.13 -28.87 -8.79
N PHE A 458 12.95 -28.08 -9.85
CA PHE A 458 11.77 -27.22 -10.00
C PHE A 458 10.81 -27.78 -11.05
N SER A 459 9.52 -27.78 -10.74
CA SER A 459 8.45 -28.10 -11.68
C SER A 459 7.27 -27.15 -11.47
N ILE A 460 6.43 -27.02 -12.49
CA ILE A 460 5.13 -26.36 -12.40
C ILE A 460 4.06 -27.41 -12.70
N ASP A 461 3.02 -27.47 -11.87
CA ASP A 461 1.95 -28.45 -12.00
C ASP A 461 0.91 -28.06 -13.06
#